data_AF-A0A2A3Y6U6-F1
#
_entry.id   AF-A0A2A3Y6U6-F1
#
_cell.length_a   1.000
_cell.length_b   1.000
_cell.length_c   1.000
_cell.angle_alpha   90.00
_cell.angle_beta   90.00
_cell.angle_gamma   90.00
#
_symmetry.space_group_name_H-M   'P 1'
#
loop_
_entity.id
_entity.type
_entity.pdbx_description
1 polymer ?
#
loop_
_entity_poly.entity_id
_entity_poly.type
_entity_poly.pdbx_seq_one_letter_code
_entity_poly.pdbx_strand_id
1 'polypeptide(L)'
;MSKFIDAAATSHTLSVVAMEEASRFGQRSTDIDHMLLALVVSEQVAGQVLRSAGITLEAARDAVAGQHSAQLASLGISTGLPSQGRIVFHETGGYVWSDRALEVLKRASDGEKRGDAAAVLRELVAEPSGMIDQILQRLGFAPDLVIARLDEVQRYPALTPKRTIQSGRRSGAVGAFVPAGLEQVWDLLANPSRMSEWEPTIGEVALNKTQKEAQIGDQWTAHSRTRRSDGKLIRIKPEFQTQNVELVACSDETLIEWQFTYPDSTQADAKRVRIELEPAAGGTQLSISLKWDRNSNRPAHPIRGLLIRPLVRFGIWMQLSQLSGGISRAFR
;
A
#
# COMPACT_ATOMS: atom_id res chain seq x y z
N MET A 1 -12.33 -13.39 -3.17
CA MET A 1 -13.52 -13.26 -2.30
C MET A 1 -14.72 -13.23 -3.25
N SER A 2 -15.83 -12.53 -2.97
CA SER A 2 -16.78 -12.19 -4.04
C SER A 2 -16.10 -11.22 -5.03
N LYS A 3 -16.38 -11.35 -6.33
CA LYS A 3 -15.88 -10.44 -7.39
C LYS A 3 -16.02 -8.96 -7.01
N PHE A 4 -17.17 -8.58 -6.44
CA PHE A 4 -17.43 -7.20 -6.02
C PHE A 4 -16.48 -6.70 -4.93
N ILE A 5 -16.09 -7.58 -4.01
CA ILE A 5 -15.16 -7.24 -2.91
C ILE A 5 -13.75 -7.03 -3.47
N ASP A 6 -13.32 -7.89 -4.39
CA ASP A 6 -11.99 -7.81 -4.99
C ASP A 6 -11.86 -6.55 -5.89
N ALA A 7 -12.92 -6.20 -6.64
CA ALA A 7 -13.00 -4.96 -7.40
C ALA A 7 -13.00 -3.70 -6.51
N ALA A 8 -13.80 -3.70 -5.44
CA ALA A 8 -13.84 -2.59 -4.50
C ALA A 8 -12.49 -2.38 -3.78
N ALA A 9 -11.83 -3.47 -3.39
CA ALA A 9 -10.50 -3.40 -2.78
C ALA A 9 -9.46 -2.83 -3.76
N THR A 10 -9.47 -3.31 -5.01
CA THR A 10 -8.59 -2.80 -6.06
C THR A 10 -8.82 -1.32 -6.31
N SER A 11 -10.08 -0.91 -6.52
CA SER A 11 -10.46 0.49 -6.74
C SER A 11 -10.03 1.38 -5.57
N HIS A 12 -10.20 0.91 -4.33
CA HIS A 12 -9.75 1.64 -3.14
C HIS A 12 -8.22 1.83 -3.14
N THR A 13 -7.45 0.76 -3.33
CA THR A 13 -5.98 0.82 -3.33
C THR A 13 -5.48 1.73 -4.44
N LEU A 14 -5.99 1.58 -5.67
CA LEU A 14 -5.59 2.43 -6.79
C LEU A 14 -5.97 3.89 -6.55
N SER A 15 -7.14 4.17 -5.96
CA SER A 15 -7.57 5.53 -5.64
C SER A 15 -6.66 6.20 -4.63
N VAL A 16 -6.33 5.52 -3.52
CA VAL A 16 -5.44 6.10 -2.51
C VAL A 16 -4.08 6.44 -3.13
N VAL A 17 -3.50 5.51 -3.87
CA VAL A 17 -2.18 5.71 -4.49
C VAL A 17 -2.22 6.81 -5.56
N ALA A 18 -3.21 6.79 -6.45
CA ALA A 18 -3.34 7.80 -7.50
C ALA A 18 -3.55 9.21 -6.92
N MET A 19 -4.35 9.34 -5.86
CA MET A 19 -4.55 10.61 -5.17
C MET A 19 -3.29 11.07 -4.41
N GLU A 20 -2.51 10.14 -3.87
CA GLU A 20 -1.19 10.46 -3.31
C GLU A 20 -0.26 11.04 -4.37
N GLU A 21 -0.19 10.41 -5.56
CA GLU A 21 0.61 10.91 -6.69
C GLU A 21 0.13 12.29 -7.17
N ALA A 22 -1.18 12.49 -7.32
CA ALA A 22 -1.75 13.81 -7.68
C ALA A 22 -1.38 14.89 -6.65
N SER A 23 -1.42 14.52 -5.36
CA SER A 23 -1.09 15.46 -4.28
C SER A 23 0.35 15.96 -4.33
N ARG A 24 1.29 15.19 -4.89
CA ARG A 24 2.71 15.59 -5.06
C ARG A 24 2.86 16.80 -5.97
N PHE A 25 1.95 16.98 -6.91
CA PHE A 25 1.92 18.12 -7.83
C PHE A 25 0.96 19.23 -7.36
N GLY A 26 0.47 19.14 -6.12
CA GLY A 26 -0.54 20.05 -5.59
C GLY A 26 -1.92 19.88 -6.24
N GLN A 27 -2.13 18.84 -7.04
CA GLN A 27 -3.39 18.61 -7.73
C GLN A 27 -4.42 18.00 -6.77
N ARG A 28 -5.69 18.34 -7.02
CA ARG A 28 -6.86 17.78 -6.33
C ARG A 28 -7.76 16.99 -7.28
N SER A 29 -7.54 17.10 -8.58
CA SER A 29 -8.11 16.21 -9.57
C SER A 29 -7.12 15.07 -9.81
N THR A 30 -7.63 13.84 -9.81
CA THR A 30 -6.88 12.63 -10.13
C THR A 30 -7.38 12.12 -11.47
N ASP A 31 -6.47 11.68 -12.33
CA ASP A 31 -6.80 11.35 -13.72
C ASP A 31 -6.10 10.06 -14.18
N ILE A 32 -6.28 9.68 -15.45
CA ILE A 32 -5.81 8.40 -16.02
C ILE A 32 -4.29 8.20 -15.93
N ASP A 33 -3.49 9.27 -15.98
CA ASP A 33 -2.04 9.22 -15.77
C ASP A 33 -1.69 8.85 -14.32
N HIS A 34 -2.36 9.45 -13.34
CA HIS A 34 -2.22 9.07 -11.93
C HIS A 34 -2.66 7.62 -11.68
N MET A 35 -3.67 7.15 -12.42
CA MET A 35 -4.08 5.74 -12.38
C MET A 35 -2.99 4.82 -12.93
N LEU A 36 -2.29 5.21 -14.01
CA LEU A 36 -1.13 4.47 -14.51
C LEU A 36 -0.03 4.39 -13.44
N LEU A 37 0.32 5.50 -12.80
CA LEU A 37 1.30 5.52 -11.70
C LEU A 37 0.88 4.58 -10.57
N ALA A 38 -0.41 4.57 -10.22
CA ALA A 38 -0.93 3.66 -9.21
C ALA A 38 -0.86 2.19 -9.61
N LEU A 39 -1.06 1.88 -10.89
CA LEU A 39 -0.91 0.52 -11.41
C LEU A 39 0.56 0.05 -11.37
N VAL A 40 1.52 0.93 -11.66
CA VAL A 40 2.97 0.59 -11.60
C VAL A 40 3.39 0.11 -10.21
N VAL A 41 2.78 0.65 -9.15
CA VAL A 41 3.08 0.24 -7.76
C VAL A 41 2.10 -0.80 -7.20
N SER A 42 1.16 -1.26 -8.02
CA SER A 42 0.24 -2.33 -7.61
C SER A 42 1.00 -3.63 -7.43
N GLU A 43 0.71 -4.36 -6.36
CA GLU A 43 1.21 -5.72 -6.16
C GLU A 43 0.59 -6.72 -7.15
N GLN A 44 -0.58 -6.38 -7.71
CA GLN A 44 -1.33 -7.23 -8.62
C GLN A 44 -0.64 -7.39 -9.98
N VAL A 45 -1.14 -8.34 -10.78
CA VAL A 45 -0.56 -8.75 -12.07
C VAL A 45 -0.23 -7.58 -13.00
N ALA A 46 -1.08 -6.55 -13.09
CA ALA A 46 -0.81 -5.39 -13.93
C ALA A 46 0.49 -4.67 -13.54
N GLY A 47 0.70 -4.41 -12.25
CA GLY A 47 1.92 -3.78 -11.77
C GLY A 47 3.13 -4.68 -11.97
N GLN A 48 2.99 -5.98 -11.72
CA GLN A 48 4.06 -6.95 -12.00
C GLN A 48 4.47 -6.96 -13.47
N VAL A 49 3.51 -6.94 -14.40
CA VAL A 49 3.76 -6.89 -15.85
C VAL A 49 4.50 -5.61 -16.22
N LEU A 50 4.00 -4.44 -15.79
CA LEU A 50 4.63 -3.14 -16.07
C LEU A 50 6.08 -3.12 -15.55
N ARG A 51 6.31 -3.55 -14.31
CA ARG A 51 7.67 -3.57 -13.73
C ARG A 51 8.58 -4.62 -14.33
N SER A 52 8.04 -5.79 -14.72
CA SER A 52 8.81 -6.82 -15.42
C SER A 52 9.26 -6.35 -16.81
N ALA A 53 8.55 -5.41 -17.40
CA ALA A 53 8.97 -4.71 -18.61
C ALA A 53 10.06 -3.66 -18.33
N GLY A 54 10.40 -3.38 -17.07
CA GLY A 54 11.37 -2.35 -16.69
C GLY A 54 10.77 -0.98 -16.42
N ILE A 55 9.43 -0.85 -16.41
CA ILE A 55 8.76 0.41 -16.05
C ILE A 55 8.85 0.58 -14.53
N THR A 56 9.77 1.45 -14.08
CA THR A 56 9.87 1.88 -12.68
C THR A 56 8.89 3.01 -12.40
N LEU A 57 8.58 3.26 -11.12
CA LEU A 57 7.71 4.38 -10.74
C LEU A 57 8.34 5.73 -11.13
N GLU A 58 9.64 5.89 -10.95
CA GLU A 58 10.37 7.10 -11.33
C GLU A 58 10.31 7.35 -12.84
N ALA A 59 10.62 6.33 -13.65
CA ALA A 59 10.52 6.44 -15.11
C ALA A 59 9.08 6.76 -15.56
N ALA A 60 8.07 6.16 -14.92
CA ALA A 60 6.67 6.46 -15.20
C ALA A 60 6.30 7.91 -14.85
N ARG A 61 6.76 8.43 -13.71
CA ARG A 61 6.57 9.84 -13.32
C ARG A 61 7.22 10.79 -14.32
N ASP A 62 8.44 10.50 -14.75
CA ASP A 62 9.16 11.30 -15.74
C ASP A 62 8.48 11.27 -17.11
N ALA A 63 7.94 10.12 -17.53
CA ALA A 63 7.18 9.99 -18.76
C ALA A 63 5.87 10.79 -18.72
N VAL A 64 5.15 10.75 -17.59
CA VAL A 64 3.94 11.56 -17.36
C VAL A 64 4.27 13.06 -17.41
N ALA A 65 5.29 13.49 -16.67
CA ALA A 65 5.74 14.89 -16.67
C ALA A 65 6.16 15.34 -18.08
N GLY A 66 6.97 14.54 -18.78
CA GLY A 66 7.39 14.83 -20.15
C GLY A 66 6.22 14.90 -21.14
N GLN A 67 5.18 14.09 -20.93
CA GLN A 67 3.97 14.13 -21.74
C GLN A 67 3.16 15.42 -21.50
N HIS A 68 2.97 15.82 -20.24
CA HIS A 68 2.31 17.08 -19.92
C HIS A 68 3.07 18.29 -20.48
N SER A 69 4.40 18.30 -20.35
CA SER A 69 5.23 19.36 -20.94
C SER A 69 5.09 19.43 -22.46
N ALA A 70 5.06 18.29 -23.16
CA ALA A 70 4.86 18.26 -24.61
C ALA A 70 3.48 18.78 -25.02
N GLN A 71 2.42 18.44 -24.28
CA GLN A 71 1.07 18.96 -24.52
C GLN A 71 1.01 20.49 -24.32
N LEU A 72 1.58 21.01 -23.23
CA LEU A 72 1.65 22.46 -22.99
C LEU A 72 2.45 23.18 -24.08
N ALA A 73 3.60 22.62 -24.48
CA ALA A 73 4.42 23.18 -25.55
C ALA A 73 3.67 23.22 -26.90
N SER A 74 2.85 22.21 -27.20
CA SER A 74 2.00 22.19 -28.40
C SER A 74 0.95 23.32 -28.42
N LEU A 75 0.58 23.84 -27.24
CA LEU A 75 -0.30 24.99 -27.06
C LEU A 75 0.46 26.33 -26.98
N GLY A 76 1.79 26.32 -27.19
CA GLY A 76 2.65 27.50 -27.07
C GLY A 76 2.94 27.92 -25.62
N ILE A 77 2.61 27.10 -24.63
CA ILE A 77 2.85 27.37 -23.21
C ILE A 77 4.17 26.74 -22.80
N SER A 78 5.16 27.58 -22.47
CA SER A 78 6.46 27.16 -21.94
C SER A 78 6.57 27.54 -20.47
N THR A 79 5.69 27.02 -19.62
CA THR A 79 5.83 27.13 -18.17
C THR A 79 6.46 25.84 -17.62
N GLY A 80 7.41 25.98 -16.70
CA GLY A 80 7.94 24.82 -15.97
C GLY A 80 6.81 24.12 -15.23
N LEU A 81 6.78 22.78 -15.29
CA LEU A 81 5.87 22.01 -14.45
C LEU A 81 6.21 22.24 -12.97
N PRO A 82 5.21 22.24 -12.08
CA PRO A 82 5.47 22.31 -10.64
C PRO A 82 6.41 21.19 -10.22
N SER A 83 7.38 21.50 -9.35
CA SER A 83 8.31 20.53 -8.79
C SER A 83 7.56 19.46 -7.99
N GLN A 84 7.98 18.20 -8.09
CA GLN A 84 7.44 17.10 -7.29
C GLN A 84 7.62 17.39 -5.80
N GLY A 85 6.51 17.64 -5.09
CA GLY A 85 6.48 17.86 -3.65
C GLY A 85 6.23 16.58 -2.87
N ARG A 86 6.18 16.69 -1.54
CA ARG A 86 5.77 15.58 -0.66
C ARG A 86 4.30 15.21 -0.89
N ILE A 87 3.94 13.98 -0.52
CA ILE A 87 2.54 13.54 -0.50
C ILE A 87 1.78 14.29 0.61
N VAL A 88 0.70 14.99 0.25
CA VAL A 88 -0.18 15.75 1.18
C VAL A 88 -1.63 15.28 1.17
N PHE A 89 -1.93 14.18 0.47
CA PHE A 89 -3.27 13.60 0.36
C PHE A 89 -3.94 13.37 1.72
N HIS A 90 -3.19 12.92 2.73
CA HIS A 90 -3.71 12.63 4.07
C HIS A 90 -3.85 13.86 4.97
N GLU A 91 -3.40 15.02 4.51
CA GLU A 91 -3.41 16.29 5.24
C GLU A 91 -4.50 17.23 4.72
N THR A 92 -4.99 16.98 3.50
CA THR A 92 -5.86 17.89 2.75
C THR A 92 -7.10 17.15 2.24
N GLY A 93 -8.13 17.89 1.84
CA GLY A 93 -9.39 17.32 1.32
C GLY A 93 -9.69 17.74 -0.12
N GLY A 94 -10.82 17.27 -0.64
CA GLY A 94 -11.35 17.68 -1.94
C GLY A 94 -10.78 16.94 -3.14
N TYR A 95 -10.22 15.74 -2.94
CA TYR A 95 -9.72 14.92 -4.03
C TYR A 95 -10.86 14.26 -4.79
N VAL A 96 -10.86 14.46 -6.12
CA VAL A 96 -11.89 13.91 -7.02
C VAL A 96 -11.22 13.24 -8.20
N TRP A 97 -11.88 12.21 -8.74
CA TRP A 97 -11.49 11.62 -10.01
C TRP A 97 -12.08 12.45 -11.16
N SER A 98 -11.36 12.51 -12.28
CA SER A 98 -11.92 12.96 -13.55
C SER A 98 -13.02 12.00 -14.03
N ASP A 99 -13.95 12.50 -14.84
CA ASP A 99 -15.02 11.66 -15.41
C ASP A 99 -14.44 10.51 -16.25
N ARG A 100 -13.41 10.78 -17.05
CA ARG A 100 -12.74 9.75 -17.87
C ARG A 100 -12.07 8.66 -17.01
N ALA A 101 -11.46 9.02 -15.89
CA ALA A 101 -10.88 8.04 -14.98
C ALA A 101 -11.95 7.20 -14.27
N LEU A 102 -13.07 7.80 -13.87
CA LEU A 102 -14.22 7.07 -13.33
C LEU A 102 -14.81 6.10 -14.37
N GLU A 103 -14.88 6.49 -15.64
CA GLU A 103 -15.34 5.61 -16.72
C GLU A 103 -14.41 4.41 -16.92
N VAL A 104 -13.09 4.58 -16.80
CA VAL A 104 -12.12 3.47 -16.83
C VAL A 104 -12.39 2.48 -15.70
N LEU A 105 -12.51 2.96 -14.45
CA LEU A 105 -12.79 2.10 -13.29
C LEU A 105 -14.14 1.37 -13.39
N LYS A 106 -15.16 2.05 -13.91
CA LYS A 106 -16.49 1.49 -14.15
C LYS A 106 -16.41 0.38 -15.19
N ARG A 107 -15.86 0.66 -16.37
CA ARG A 107 -15.72 -0.32 -17.46
C ARG A 107 -14.87 -1.52 -17.07
N ALA A 108 -13.90 -1.35 -16.18
CA ALA A 108 -13.06 -2.44 -15.68
C ALA A 108 -13.84 -3.41 -14.77
N SER A 109 -14.94 -2.95 -14.18
CA SER A 109 -15.80 -3.73 -13.28
C SER A 109 -17.08 -4.25 -13.96
N ASP A 110 -17.38 -3.78 -15.17
CA ASP A 110 -18.59 -4.13 -15.92
C ASP A 110 -18.58 -5.56 -16.49
N GLY A 111 -19.77 -6.15 -16.63
CA GLY A 111 -19.98 -7.45 -17.26
C GLY A 111 -19.24 -8.60 -16.56
N GLU A 112 -18.42 -9.34 -17.30
CA GLU A 112 -17.66 -10.49 -16.79
C GLU A 112 -16.29 -10.10 -16.18
N LYS A 113 -15.80 -8.87 -16.43
CA LYS A 113 -14.46 -8.42 -15.99
C LYS A 113 -14.34 -8.39 -14.47
N ARG A 114 -13.18 -8.75 -13.91
CA ARG A 114 -13.01 -8.93 -12.46
C ARG A 114 -12.92 -7.63 -11.66
N GLY A 115 -12.71 -6.48 -12.31
CA GLY A 115 -12.39 -5.22 -11.64
C GLY A 115 -11.03 -5.23 -10.93
N ASP A 116 -10.17 -6.17 -11.27
CA ASP A 116 -8.79 -6.23 -10.78
C ASP A 116 -7.88 -5.26 -11.56
N ALA A 117 -6.64 -5.09 -11.10
CA ALA A 117 -5.71 -4.14 -11.71
C ALA A 117 -5.44 -4.45 -13.19
N ALA A 118 -5.54 -5.72 -13.59
CA ALA A 118 -5.39 -6.15 -14.98
C ALA A 118 -6.57 -5.69 -15.85
N ALA A 119 -7.81 -5.80 -15.35
CA ALA A 119 -8.96 -5.22 -16.02
C ALA A 119 -8.83 -3.70 -16.14
N VAL A 120 -8.37 -3.03 -15.09
CA VAL A 120 -8.13 -1.57 -15.13
C VAL A 120 -7.08 -1.20 -16.16
N LEU A 121 -5.93 -1.91 -16.22
CA LEU A 121 -4.88 -1.65 -17.21
C LEU A 121 -5.38 -1.81 -18.65
N ARG A 122 -6.23 -2.81 -18.93
CA ARG A 122 -6.84 -2.97 -20.27
C ARG A 122 -7.72 -1.80 -20.66
N GLU A 123 -8.60 -1.37 -19.76
CA GLU A 123 -9.46 -0.20 -20.02
C GLU A 123 -8.67 1.09 -20.15
N LEU A 124 -7.55 1.19 -19.42
CA LEU A 124 -6.67 2.34 -19.45
C LEU A 124 -5.90 2.45 -20.77
N VAL A 125 -5.43 1.33 -21.32
CA VAL A 125 -4.79 1.29 -22.66
C VAL A 125 -5.81 1.51 -23.77
N ALA A 126 -7.03 0.99 -23.63
CA ALA A 126 -8.10 1.22 -24.60
C ALA A 126 -8.77 2.61 -24.49
N GLU A 127 -8.25 3.50 -23.64
CA GLU A 127 -8.81 4.83 -23.43
C GLU A 127 -8.57 5.73 -24.66
N PRO A 128 -9.61 6.42 -25.18
CA PRO A 128 -9.57 7.03 -26.50
C PRO A 128 -8.72 8.30 -26.63
N SER A 129 -8.26 8.91 -25.54
CA SER A 129 -7.48 10.16 -25.63
C SER A 129 -6.07 9.96 -26.20
N GLY A 130 -5.58 8.70 -26.24
CA GLY A 130 -4.21 8.36 -26.66
C GLY A 130 -3.13 8.85 -25.70
N MET A 131 -3.49 9.41 -24.54
CA MET A 131 -2.54 9.91 -23.54
C MET A 131 -1.70 8.77 -22.95
N ILE A 132 -2.34 7.67 -22.60
CA ILE A 132 -1.66 6.49 -22.04
C ILE A 132 -0.74 5.85 -23.07
N ASP A 133 -1.18 5.76 -24.33
CA ASP A 133 -0.36 5.26 -25.42
C ASP A 133 0.92 6.08 -25.60
N GLN A 134 0.81 7.41 -25.57
CA GLN A 134 1.97 8.30 -25.69
C GLN A 134 2.91 8.18 -24.49
N ILE A 135 2.38 7.99 -23.27
CA ILE A 135 3.20 7.75 -22.07
C ILE A 135 3.94 6.41 -22.20
N LEU A 136 3.26 5.33 -22.60
CA LEU A 136 3.88 4.01 -22.79
C LEU A 136 4.95 4.03 -23.89
N GLN A 137 4.68 4.71 -25.01
CA GLN A 137 5.67 4.90 -26.08
C GLN A 137 6.90 5.66 -25.60
N ARG A 138 6.73 6.69 -24.76
CA ARG A 138 7.83 7.44 -24.16
C ARG A 138 8.65 6.59 -23.18
N LEU A 139 8.02 5.60 -22.55
CA LEU A 139 8.69 4.56 -21.76
C LEU A 139 9.36 3.47 -22.62
N GLY A 140 9.20 3.53 -23.94
CA GLY A 140 9.77 2.55 -24.88
C GLY A 140 8.88 1.33 -25.14
N PHE A 141 7.61 1.36 -24.76
CA PHE A 141 6.68 0.23 -24.89
C PHE A 141 5.52 0.52 -25.83
N ALA A 142 5.27 -0.40 -26.76
CA ALA A 142 4.03 -0.41 -27.52
C ALA A 142 2.87 -0.87 -26.62
N PRO A 143 1.71 -0.20 -26.61
CA PRO A 143 0.56 -0.58 -25.78
C PRO A 143 0.11 -2.03 -26.01
N ASP A 144 0.07 -2.47 -27.28
CA ASP A 144 -0.30 -3.84 -27.65
C ASP A 144 0.63 -4.90 -27.03
N LEU A 145 1.92 -4.59 -26.89
CA LEU A 145 2.89 -5.49 -26.27
C LEU A 145 2.63 -5.65 -24.77
N VAL A 146 2.24 -4.56 -24.09
CA VAL A 146 1.86 -4.58 -22.67
C VAL A 146 0.63 -5.47 -22.46
N ILE A 147 -0.39 -5.33 -23.31
CA ILE A 147 -1.60 -6.16 -23.26
C ILE A 147 -1.30 -7.62 -23.59
N ALA A 148 -0.51 -7.89 -24.63
CA ALA A 148 -0.11 -9.26 -24.98
C ALA A 148 0.63 -9.95 -23.82
N ARG A 149 1.51 -9.23 -23.13
CA ARG A 149 2.22 -9.74 -21.95
C ARG A 149 1.28 -9.98 -20.78
N LEU A 150 0.32 -9.08 -20.56
CA LEU A 150 -0.73 -9.25 -19.55
C LEU A 150 -1.55 -10.52 -19.80
N ASP A 151 -1.94 -10.76 -21.05
CA ASP A 151 -2.70 -11.95 -21.46
C ASP A 151 -1.88 -13.24 -21.31
N GLU A 152 -0.57 -13.18 -21.55
CA GLU A 152 0.33 -14.32 -21.35
C GLU A 152 0.43 -14.70 -19.87
N VAL A 153 0.65 -13.73 -18.99
CA VAL A 153 0.75 -13.97 -17.54
C VAL A 153 -0.59 -14.46 -16.97
N GLN A 154 -1.72 -13.95 -17.45
CA GLN A 154 -3.04 -14.40 -17.00
C GLN A 154 -3.42 -15.79 -17.51
N ARG A 155 -2.82 -16.28 -18.60
CA ARG A 155 -2.98 -17.68 -19.07
C ARG A 155 -2.28 -18.67 -18.15
N TYR A 156 -1.15 -18.28 -17.56
CA TYR A 156 -0.39 -19.09 -16.61
C TYR A 156 -0.27 -18.36 -15.28
N PRO A 157 -1.38 -18.22 -14.52
CA PRO A 157 -1.29 -17.64 -13.20
C PRO A 157 -0.27 -18.47 -12.42
N ALA A 158 0.83 -17.83 -12.01
CA ALA A 158 1.75 -18.46 -11.09
C ALA A 158 0.92 -19.02 -9.93
N LEU A 159 1.25 -20.24 -9.50
CA LEU A 159 0.78 -20.74 -8.22
C LEU A 159 1.39 -19.83 -7.15
N THR A 160 0.83 -18.64 -6.95
CA THR A 160 1.05 -17.89 -5.72
C THR A 160 0.61 -18.88 -4.66
N PRO A 161 1.53 -19.37 -3.81
CA PRO A 161 1.08 -20.16 -2.69
C PRO A 161 0.05 -19.29 -2.02
N LYS A 162 -1.20 -19.74 -1.94
CA LYS A 162 -2.03 -19.33 -0.83
C LYS A 162 -1.23 -19.81 0.36
N ARG A 163 -0.27 -19.00 0.85
CA ARG A 163 0.43 -19.25 2.09
C ARG A 163 -0.72 -19.30 3.06
N THR A 164 -1.10 -20.52 3.40
CA THR A 164 -2.25 -20.82 4.22
C THR A 164 -1.86 -20.38 5.61
N ILE A 165 -1.87 -19.07 5.83
CA ILE A 165 -1.79 -18.50 7.16
C ILE A 165 -3.02 -19.09 7.82
N GLN A 166 -2.78 -20.01 8.75
CA GLN A 166 -3.81 -20.63 9.56
C GLN A 166 -4.65 -19.50 10.11
N SER A 167 -5.77 -19.25 9.44
CA SER A 167 -6.53 -18.04 9.66
C SER A 167 -7.34 -18.27 10.91
N GLY A 168 -6.72 -18.09 12.06
CA GLY A 168 -7.42 -17.95 13.32
C GLY A 168 -8.47 -16.86 13.15
N ARG A 169 -9.56 -16.91 13.94
CA ARG A 169 -10.72 -16.01 13.84
C ARG A 169 -10.39 -14.49 13.80
N ARG A 170 -9.15 -14.09 14.12
CA ARG A 170 -8.65 -12.70 14.18
C ARG A 170 -7.26 -12.54 13.53
N SER A 171 -7.09 -13.10 12.35
CA SER A 171 -5.87 -12.93 11.55
C SER A 171 -6.20 -12.63 10.09
N GLY A 172 -5.26 -12.04 9.37
CA GLY A 172 -5.35 -11.76 7.94
C GLY A 172 -3.98 -11.48 7.33
N ALA A 173 -3.91 -11.40 6.01
CA ALA A 173 -2.69 -11.03 5.30
C ALA A 173 -2.99 -10.32 3.98
N VAL A 174 -2.01 -9.56 3.50
CA VAL A 174 -2.05 -8.80 2.26
C VAL A 174 -0.68 -8.80 1.60
N GLY A 175 -0.65 -8.81 0.27
CA GLY A 175 0.56 -8.50 -0.49
C GLY A 175 0.73 -6.99 -0.63
N ALA A 176 1.96 -6.51 -0.75
CA ALA A 176 2.24 -5.12 -1.10
C ALA A 176 3.51 -5.05 -1.95
N PHE A 177 3.63 -3.99 -2.74
CA PHE A 177 4.84 -3.70 -3.48
C PHE A 177 5.42 -2.35 -3.03
N VAL A 178 6.74 -2.32 -2.88
CA VAL A 178 7.49 -1.13 -2.49
C VAL A 178 8.52 -0.82 -3.57
N PRO A 179 8.52 0.40 -4.15
CA PRO A 179 9.46 0.80 -5.21
C PRO A 179 10.84 1.17 -4.65
N ALA A 180 11.41 0.30 -3.82
CA ALA A 180 12.73 0.46 -3.22
C ALA A 180 13.43 -0.90 -3.10
N GLY A 181 14.77 -0.88 -3.03
CA GLY A 181 15.59 -2.07 -2.89
C GLY A 181 15.40 -2.77 -1.55
N LEU A 182 15.68 -4.07 -1.50
CA LEU A 182 15.46 -4.91 -0.31
C LEU A 182 16.12 -4.32 0.94
N GLU A 183 17.39 -3.95 0.85
CA GLU A 183 18.17 -3.36 1.95
C GLU A 183 17.53 -2.09 2.50
N GLN A 184 17.00 -1.23 1.62
CA GLN A 184 16.36 0.03 2.02
C GLN A 184 15.04 -0.23 2.76
N VAL A 185 14.25 -1.20 2.27
CA VAL A 185 13.01 -1.62 2.92
C VAL A 185 13.30 -2.28 4.26
N TRP A 186 14.34 -3.10 4.32
CA TRP A 186 14.79 -3.71 5.56
C TRP A 186 15.23 -2.67 6.59
N ASP A 187 16.03 -1.67 6.21
CA ASP A 187 16.46 -0.58 7.08
C ASP A 187 15.26 0.18 7.69
N LEU A 188 14.20 0.43 6.91
CA LEU A 188 12.97 1.03 7.42
C LEU A 188 12.27 0.13 8.45
N LEU A 189 12.14 -1.17 8.16
CA LEU A 189 11.34 -2.09 8.96
C LEU A 189 12.06 -2.58 10.22
N ALA A 190 13.38 -2.75 10.15
CA ALA A 190 14.23 -3.24 11.24
C ALA A 190 14.55 -2.14 12.24
N ASN A 191 14.53 -0.87 11.83
CA ASN A 191 14.84 0.25 12.71
C ASN A 191 13.61 0.72 13.53
N PRO A 192 13.60 0.53 14.87
CA PRO A 192 12.48 0.93 15.71
C PRO A 192 12.22 2.44 15.70
N SER A 193 13.25 3.28 15.46
CA SER A 193 13.09 4.73 15.43
C SER A 193 12.24 5.21 14.25
N ARG A 194 12.19 4.39 13.18
CA ARG A 194 11.44 4.67 11.95
C ARG A 194 10.05 4.05 11.96
N MET A 195 9.67 3.36 13.03
CA MET A 195 8.40 2.62 13.11
C MET A 195 7.17 3.52 12.93
N SER A 196 7.24 4.79 13.34
CA SER A 196 6.17 5.77 13.12
C SER A 196 5.92 6.12 11.65
N GLU A 197 6.87 5.85 10.76
CA GLU A 197 6.71 6.08 9.32
C GLU A 197 5.72 5.08 8.69
N TRP A 198 5.65 3.85 9.21
CA TRP A 198 4.85 2.77 8.62
C TRP A 198 3.78 2.17 9.54
N GLU A 199 3.95 2.22 10.86
CA GLU A 199 2.98 1.73 11.84
C GLU A 199 2.05 2.90 12.26
N PRO A 200 0.76 2.88 11.88
CA PRO A 200 -0.12 4.05 12.01
C PRO A 200 -0.52 4.38 13.45
N THR A 201 -0.43 3.42 14.37
CA THR A 201 -0.79 3.60 15.79
C THR A 201 0.36 4.20 16.59
N ILE A 202 1.60 4.06 16.13
CA ILE A 202 2.80 4.59 16.78
C ILE A 202 3.08 6.02 16.33
N GLY A 203 3.37 6.88 17.32
CA GLY A 203 3.83 8.25 17.13
C GLY A 203 5.32 8.40 17.37
N GLU A 204 5.85 7.75 18.42
CA GLU A 204 7.26 7.82 18.82
C GLU A 204 7.67 6.52 19.51
N VAL A 205 8.94 6.13 19.36
CA VAL A 205 9.54 4.98 20.07
C VAL A 205 10.67 5.50 20.95
N ALA A 206 10.60 5.20 22.25
CA ALA A 206 11.64 5.56 23.20
C ALA A 206 12.85 4.63 23.02
N LEU A 207 13.93 5.17 22.47
CA LEU A 207 15.18 4.43 22.24
C LEU A 207 16.14 4.59 23.42
N ASN A 208 16.77 3.49 23.80
CA ASN A 208 17.95 3.51 24.66
C ASN A 208 19.18 3.83 23.80
N LYS A 209 19.86 4.94 24.11
CA LYS A 209 21.02 5.46 23.33
C LYS A 209 22.19 4.48 23.15
N THR A 210 22.18 3.35 23.85
CA THR A 210 23.24 2.34 23.86
C THR A 210 23.02 1.18 22.87
N GLN A 211 21.86 1.08 22.24
CA GLN A 211 21.51 -0.04 21.37
C GLN A 211 21.77 0.33 19.90
N LYS A 212 22.78 -0.29 19.28
CA LYS A 212 23.17 -0.02 17.89
C LYS A 212 22.38 -0.86 16.88
N GLU A 213 21.98 -2.08 17.24
CA GLU A 213 21.26 -3.02 16.39
C GLU A 213 20.17 -3.72 17.20
N ALA A 214 19.03 -3.96 16.57
CA ALA A 214 17.90 -4.66 17.18
C ALA A 214 18.14 -6.18 17.13
N GLN A 215 18.04 -6.84 18.28
CA GLN A 215 18.13 -8.28 18.45
C GLN A 215 16.76 -8.88 18.80
N ILE A 216 16.59 -10.16 18.46
CA ILE A 216 15.36 -10.88 18.81
C ILE A 216 15.20 -10.90 20.34
N GLY A 217 14.01 -10.53 20.81
CA GLY A 217 13.68 -10.40 22.23
C GLY A 217 13.86 -8.98 22.79
N ASP A 218 14.45 -8.07 22.02
CA ASP A 218 14.55 -6.67 22.42
C ASP A 218 13.17 -6.01 22.50
N GLN A 219 13.01 -5.12 23.47
CA GLN A 219 11.76 -4.45 23.79
C GLN A 219 11.93 -2.94 23.89
N TRP A 220 10.96 -2.21 23.33
CA TRP A 220 10.92 -0.75 23.33
C TRP A 220 9.56 -0.25 23.80
N THR A 221 9.56 0.87 24.51
CA THR A 221 8.33 1.58 24.85
C THR A 221 7.99 2.53 23.72
N ALA A 222 6.82 2.36 23.12
CA ALA A 222 6.27 3.25 22.09
C ALA A 222 5.08 4.04 22.64
N HIS A 223 4.95 5.28 22.18
CA HIS A 223 3.83 6.14 22.48
C HIS A 223 2.89 6.22 21.28
N SER A 224 1.60 6.05 21.56
CA SER A 224 0.58 6.09 20.53
C SER A 224 0.46 7.47 19.91
N ARG A 225 0.19 7.51 18.61
CA ARG A 225 0.03 8.73 17.84
C ARG A 225 -1.17 9.55 18.35
N THR A 226 -0.93 10.74 18.88
CA THR A 226 -1.99 11.62 19.41
C THR A 226 -2.49 12.65 18.42
N ARG A 227 -1.83 12.81 17.26
CA ARG A 227 -2.19 13.73 16.19
C ARG A 227 -2.27 13.02 14.85
N ARG A 228 -3.33 13.29 14.10
CA ARG A 228 -3.45 12.88 12.70
C ARG A 228 -2.51 13.73 11.83
N SER A 229 -2.30 13.28 10.59
CA SER A 229 -1.58 14.03 9.55
C SER A 229 -2.18 15.41 9.28
N ASP A 230 -3.50 15.57 9.41
CA ASP A 230 -4.21 16.85 9.27
C ASP A 230 -4.12 17.75 10.53
N GLY A 231 -3.30 17.37 11.52
CA GLY A 231 -3.11 18.10 12.78
C GLY A 231 -4.21 17.88 13.83
N LYS A 232 -5.33 17.23 13.50
CA LYS A 232 -6.41 16.97 14.46
C LYS A 232 -5.98 15.98 15.54
N LEU A 233 -6.45 16.21 16.75
CA LEU A 233 -6.17 15.34 17.90
C LEU A 233 -6.93 14.01 17.77
N ILE A 234 -6.24 12.92 18.08
CA ILE A 234 -6.79 11.58 18.21
C ILE A 234 -7.03 11.33 19.70
N ARG A 235 -8.29 11.11 20.08
CA ARG A 235 -8.61 10.76 21.46
C ARG A 235 -8.28 9.29 21.70
N ILE A 236 -7.21 9.04 22.45
CA ILE A 236 -6.77 7.71 22.86
C ILE A 236 -7.02 7.55 24.36
N LYS A 237 -7.62 6.43 24.76
CA LYS A 237 -7.81 6.14 26.19
C LYS A 237 -6.45 5.97 26.88
N PRO A 238 -6.30 6.34 28.16
CA PRO A 238 -5.02 6.24 28.86
C PRO A 238 -4.36 4.87 28.77
N GLU A 239 -5.14 3.80 28.92
CA GLU A 239 -4.70 2.39 28.83
C GLU A 239 -4.10 1.97 27.47
N PHE A 240 -4.27 2.80 26.42
CA PHE A 240 -3.74 2.57 25.07
C PHE A 240 -2.72 3.63 24.62
N GLN A 241 -2.29 4.52 25.52
CA GLN A 241 -1.30 5.56 25.19
C GLN A 241 0.12 5.01 25.11
N THR A 242 0.45 4.05 25.97
CA THR A 242 1.74 3.37 26.00
C THR A 242 1.62 1.99 25.38
N GLN A 243 2.59 1.61 24.56
CA GLN A 243 2.71 0.30 23.94
C GLN A 243 4.10 -0.27 24.23
N ASN A 244 4.20 -1.57 24.50
CA ASN A 244 5.47 -2.28 24.46
C ASN A 244 5.60 -2.96 23.10
N VAL A 245 6.72 -2.72 22.43
CA VAL A 245 7.06 -3.23 21.11
C VAL A 245 8.21 -4.20 21.25
N GLU A 246 8.05 -5.41 20.76
CA GLU A 246 9.04 -6.48 20.88
C GLU A 246 9.38 -7.05 19.51
N LEU A 247 10.67 -7.26 19.25
CA LEU A 247 11.14 -7.99 18.07
C LEU A 247 11.08 -9.49 18.33
N VAL A 248 10.13 -10.19 17.71
CA VAL A 248 9.85 -11.61 17.99
C VAL A 248 10.60 -12.56 17.05
N ALA A 249 10.76 -12.16 15.79
CA ALA A 249 11.53 -12.91 14.82
C ALA A 249 12.24 -11.96 13.85
N CYS A 250 13.46 -12.34 13.47
CA CYS A 250 14.27 -11.62 12.51
C CYS A 250 15.12 -12.66 11.77
N SER A 251 15.06 -12.68 10.43
CA SER A 251 15.90 -13.52 9.57
C SER A 251 16.44 -12.63 8.47
N ASP A 252 17.76 -12.64 8.30
CA ASP A 252 18.56 -11.85 7.35
C ASP A 252 17.75 -11.39 6.12
N GLU A 253 17.25 -10.16 6.19
CA GLU A 253 16.53 -9.42 5.13
C GLU A 253 15.27 -10.06 4.52
N THR A 254 14.79 -11.16 5.09
CA THR A 254 13.73 -11.99 4.50
C THR A 254 12.47 -12.01 5.35
N LEU A 255 12.62 -11.82 6.66
CA LEU A 255 11.51 -11.91 7.60
C LEU A 255 11.75 -11.04 8.82
N ILE A 256 10.74 -10.25 9.17
CA ILE A 256 10.68 -9.55 10.45
C ILE A 256 9.30 -9.68 11.09
N GLU A 257 9.26 -9.94 12.40
CA GLU A 257 8.03 -10.08 13.17
C GLU A 257 8.06 -9.22 14.43
N TRP A 258 7.11 -8.31 14.52
CA TRP A 258 6.92 -7.38 15.63
C TRP A 258 5.68 -7.74 16.44
N GLN A 259 5.81 -7.72 17.77
CA GLN A 259 4.70 -7.86 18.69
C GLN A 259 4.44 -6.55 19.43
N PHE A 260 3.18 -6.16 19.54
CA PHE A 260 2.73 -4.96 20.21
C PHE A 260 1.77 -5.34 21.33
N THR A 261 2.05 -4.87 22.53
CA THR A 261 1.22 -5.10 23.72
C THR A 261 0.96 -3.79 24.44
N TYR A 262 -0.10 -3.74 25.24
CA TYR A 262 -0.46 -2.54 26.01
C TYR A 262 -0.25 -2.82 27.50
N PRO A 263 0.86 -2.34 28.10
CA PRO A 263 1.19 -2.66 29.49
C PRO A 263 0.13 -2.16 30.48
N ASP A 264 -0.52 -1.03 30.16
CA ASP A 264 -1.51 -0.39 31.02
C ASP A 264 -2.93 -1.00 30.88
N SER A 265 -3.10 -2.04 30.05
CA SER A 265 -4.39 -2.70 29.82
C SER A 265 -4.35 -4.20 30.12
N THR A 266 -5.11 -4.60 31.14
CA THR A 266 -5.21 -6.02 31.56
C THR A 266 -6.06 -6.89 30.63
N GLN A 267 -6.76 -6.30 29.66
CA GLN A 267 -7.68 -6.99 28.74
C GLN A 267 -7.32 -6.83 27.27
N ALA A 268 -6.31 -6.03 26.95
CA ALA A 268 -5.90 -5.81 25.57
C ALA A 268 -5.31 -7.08 24.96
N ASP A 269 -5.71 -7.36 23.72
CA ASP A 269 -5.14 -8.44 22.92
C ASP A 269 -3.77 -7.98 22.38
N ALA A 270 -2.82 -8.91 22.26
CA ALA A 270 -1.53 -8.62 21.65
C ALA A 270 -1.65 -8.61 20.12
N LYS A 271 -1.01 -7.64 19.46
CA LYS A 271 -0.96 -7.52 18.00
C LYS A 271 0.36 -8.09 17.53
N ARG A 272 0.36 -9.05 16.61
CA ARG A 272 1.57 -9.52 15.90
C ARG A 272 1.50 -9.14 14.44
N VAL A 273 2.56 -8.49 13.97
CA VAL A 273 2.75 -8.08 12.57
C VAL A 273 3.98 -8.80 12.06
N ARG A 274 3.80 -9.66 11.07
CA ARG A 274 4.87 -10.40 10.41
C ARG A 274 4.97 -9.95 8.97
N ILE A 275 6.16 -9.56 8.56
CA ILE A 275 6.46 -9.03 7.22
C ILE A 275 7.54 -9.91 6.61
N GLU A 276 7.22 -10.54 5.49
CA GLU A 276 8.15 -11.29 4.66
C GLU A 276 8.51 -10.45 3.45
N LEU A 277 9.79 -10.39 3.11
CA LEU A 277 10.34 -9.58 2.03
C LEU A 277 10.93 -10.48 0.96
N GLU A 278 10.64 -10.18 -0.30
CA GLU A 278 11.16 -10.90 -1.46
C GLU A 278 11.59 -9.87 -2.53
N PRO A 279 12.78 -9.99 -3.14
CA PRO A 279 13.18 -9.15 -4.26
C PRO A 279 12.18 -9.27 -5.42
N ALA A 280 11.85 -8.15 -6.06
CA ALA A 280 10.93 -8.11 -7.19
C ALA A 280 11.44 -7.16 -8.29
N ALA A 281 10.91 -7.31 -9.51
CA ALA A 281 11.20 -6.36 -10.58
C ALA A 281 10.82 -4.94 -10.15
N GLY A 282 11.80 -4.03 -10.20
CA GLY A 282 11.63 -2.62 -9.84
C GLY A 282 11.52 -2.32 -8.33
N GLY A 283 11.73 -3.29 -7.43
CA GLY A 283 11.67 -3.04 -5.98
C GLY A 283 11.54 -4.30 -5.12
N THR A 284 10.71 -4.23 -4.08
CA THR A 284 10.54 -5.30 -3.09
C THR A 284 9.07 -5.68 -2.97
N GLN A 285 8.79 -6.99 -3.02
CA GLN A 285 7.48 -7.55 -2.72
C GLN A 285 7.41 -7.88 -1.23
N LEU A 286 6.28 -7.51 -0.61
CA LEU A 286 6.00 -7.78 0.79
C LEU A 286 4.82 -8.73 0.93
N SER A 287 4.92 -9.65 1.88
CA SER A 287 3.79 -10.37 2.45
C SER A 287 3.60 -9.94 3.89
N ILE A 288 2.54 -9.19 4.16
CA ILE A 288 2.25 -8.66 5.50
C ILE A 288 1.12 -9.48 6.09
N SER A 289 1.36 -10.05 7.25
CA SER A 289 0.34 -10.77 8.02
C SER A 289 0.16 -10.16 9.40
N LEU A 290 -1.09 -10.13 9.83
CA LEU A 290 -1.53 -9.56 11.09
C LEU A 290 -2.29 -10.61 11.87
N LYS A 291 -1.96 -10.76 13.15
CA LYS A 291 -2.64 -11.66 14.07
C LYS A 291 -2.91 -10.95 15.39
N TRP A 292 -4.13 -11.10 15.90
CA TRP A 292 -4.48 -10.70 17.26
C TRP A 292 -4.49 -11.92 18.17
N ASP A 293 -3.54 -11.98 19.11
CA ASP A 293 -3.51 -12.99 20.14
C ASP A 293 -4.36 -12.57 21.32
N ARG A 294 -5.32 -13.44 21.65
CA ARG A 294 -6.29 -13.14 22.69
C ARG A 294 -5.61 -13.14 24.04
N ASN A 295 -5.90 -12.11 24.84
CA ASN A 295 -5.48 -12.09 26.23
C ASN A 295 -6.16 -13.24 27.00
N SER A 296 -5.37 -14.05 27.70
CA SER A 296 -5.85 -15.19 28.50
C SER A 296 -6.81 -14.77 29.61
N ASN A 297 -6.70 -13.53 30.10
CA ASN A 297 -7.52 -13.01 31.20
C ASN A 297 -8.94 -12.58 30.77
N ARG A 298 -9.27 -12.65 29.47
CA ARG A 298 -10.56 -12.18 28.93
C ARG A 298 -11.56 -13.32 28.74
N PRO A 299 -12.77 -13.28 29.33
CA PRO A 299 -13.74 -14.36 29.22
C PRO A 299 -14.12 -14.66 27.76
N ALA A 300 -14.16 -15.95 27.43
CA ALA A 300 -14.48 -16.43 26.10
C ALA A 300 -15.99 -16.46 25.86
N HIS A 301 -16.52 -15.52 25.08
CA HIS A 301 -17.91 -15.55 24.62
C HIS A 301 -18.01 -16.02 23.16
N PRO A 302 -18.24 -17.33 22.90
CA PRO A 302 -18.17 -17.90 21.55
C PRO A 302 -19.28 -17.38 20.62
N ILE A 303 -20.48 -17.13 21.16
CA ILE A 303 -21.66 -16.72 20.37
C ILE A 303 -21.51 -15.27 19.87
N ARG A 304 -21.10 -14.33 20.74
CA ARG A 304 -20.80 -12.94 20.33
C ARG A 304 -19.72 -12.86 19.26
N GLY A 305 -18.73 -13.76 19.32
CA GLY A 305 -17.63 -13.82 18.35
C GLY A 305 -18.06 -14.16 16.92
N LEU A 306 -19.20 -14.85 16.73
CA LEU A 306 -19.71 -15.19 15.39
C LEU A 306 -20.37 -13.97 14.73
N LEU A 307 -21.17 -13.21 15.49
CA LEU A 307 -21.91 -12.05 15.01
C LEU A 307 -20.98 -10.89 14.61
N ILE A 308 -19.91 -10.65 15.37
CA ILE A 308 -18.97 -9.55 15.10
C ILE A 308 -17.90 -9.90 14.05
N ARG A 309 -17.88 -11.13 13.53
CA ARG A 309 -16.82 -11.61 12.63
C ARG A 309 -16.62 -10.75 11.38
N PRO A 310 -17.68 -10.27 10.68
CA PRO A 310 -17.50 -9.39 9.53
C PRO A 310 -16.81 -8.07 9.90
N LEU A 311 -17.19 -7.46 11.03
CA LEU A 311 -16.58 -6.22 11.53
C LEU A 311 -15.11 -6.42 11.90
N VAL A 312 -14.78 -7.54 12.56
CA VAL A 312 -13.39 -7.89 12.88
C VAL A 312 -12.56 -8.08 11.61
N ARG A 313 -13.09 -8.77 10.60
CA ARG A 313 -12.41 -8.95 9.30
C ARG A 313 -12.18 -7.62 8.59
N PHE A 314 -13.18 -6.74 8.59
CA PHE A 314 -13.05 -5.40 8.02
C PHE A 314 -11.99 -4.58 8.76
N GLY A 315 -11.95 -4.62 10.10
CA GLY A 315 -10.92 -3.95 10.89
C GLY A 315 -9.51 -4.47 10.60
N ILE A 316 -9.33 -5.79 10.46
CA ILE A 316 -8.05 -6.40 10.07
C ILE A 316 -7.64 -5.95 8.67
N TRP A 317 -8.57 -5.98 7.71
CA TRP A 317 -8.30 -5.50 6.36
C TRP A 317 -7.87 -4.04 6.34
N MET A 318 -8.58 -3.17 7.07
CA MET A 318 -8.22 -1.75 7.20
C MET A 318 -6.82 -1.55 7.78
N GLN A 319 -6.45 -2.30 8.84
CA GLN A 319 -5.11 -2.22 9.43
C GLN A 319 -4.02 -2.70 8.47
N LEU A 320 -4.24 -3.80 7.76
CA LEU A 320 -3.32 -4.30 6.74
C LEU A 320 -3.16 -3.30 5.58
N SER A 321 -4.25 -2.67 5.14
CA SER A 321 -4.22 -1.60 4.12
C SER A 321 -3.44 -0.37 4.60
N GLN A 322 -3.56 0.01 5.88
CA GLN A 322 -2.79 1.11 6.45
C GLN A 322 -1.31 0.79 6.59
N LEU A 323 -0.96 -0.43 7.02
CA LEU A 323 0.44 -0.88 7.12
C LEU A 323 1.09 -0.94 5.73
N SER A 324 0.49 -1.64 4.78
CA SER A 324 0.99 -1.71 3.40
C SER A 324 1.12 -0.33 2.75
N GLY A 325 0.10 0.52 2.90
CA GLY A 325 0.12 1.89 2.41
C GLY A 325 1.20 2.75 3.07
N GLY A 326 1.38 2.62 4.39
CA GLY A 326 2.42 3.33 5.15
C GLY A 326 3.83 2.96 4.72
N ILE A 327 4.13 1.65 4.63
CA ILE A 327 5.44 1.17 4.16
C ILE A 327 5.71 1.63 2.73
N SER A 328 4.77 1.43 1.81
CA SER A 328 4.93 1.84 0.41
C SER A 328 5.12 3.36 0.27
N ARG A 329 4.42 4.17 1.07
CA ARG A 329 4.52 5.63 1.03
C ARG A 329 5.86 6.15 1.51
N ALA A 330 6.53 5.48 2.45
CA ALA A 330 7.85 5.90 2.95
C ALA A 330 8.93 5.95 1.84
N PHE A 331 8.72 5.25 0.72
CA PHE A 331 9.64 5.17 -0.41
C PHE A 331 9.14 5.85 -1.68
N ARG A 332 7.96 6.48 -1.65
CA ARG A 332 7.35 7.10 -2.82
C ARG A 332 7.37 8.59 -2.72
#